data_AF-A0A506Q3K1-F1
#
_entry.id   AF-A0A506Q3K1-F1
#
_cell.length_a   1.000
_cell.length_b   1.000
_cell.length_c   1.000
_cell.angle_alpha   90.00
_cell.angle_beta   90.00
_cell.angle_gamma   90.00
#
_symmetry.space_group_name_H-M   'P 1'
#
loop_
_entity.id
_entity.type
_entity.pdbx_description
1 polymer ?
#
loop_
_entity_poly.entity_id
_entity_poly.type
_entity_poly.pdbx_seq_one_letter_code
_entity_poly.pdbx_strand_id
1 'polypeptide(L)' 'MSNSIQGPHENVLKIVGRAVLTLHVHGESLSADKIASMIGCYAEDEPCDQEDRRLYALAMELMSKGKWAESA' A
#
# COMPACT_ATOMS: atom_id res chain seq x y z
N MET A 1 -0.75 -26.19 10.73
CA MET A 1 -0.75 -24.72 10.74
C MET A 1 -0.07 -24.28 9.46
N SER A 2 -0.83 -23.67 8.56
CA SER A 2 -0.32 -23.21 7.27
C SER A 2 0.58 -22.01 7.54
N ASN A 3 1.90 -22.21 7.60
CA ASN A 3 2.85 -21.12 7.45
C ASN A 3 2.73 -20.66 6.01
N SER A 4 1.71 -19.84 5.69
CA SER A 4 1.75 -19.11 4.42
C SER A 4 3.00 -18.26 4.53
N ILE A 5 3.89 -18.45 3.57
CA ILE A 5 5.04 -17.59 3.37
C ILE A 5 4.42 -16.25 3.00
N GLN A 6 4.12 -15.41 4.01
CA GLN A 6 3.61 -14.06 3.81
C GLN A 6 4.76 -13.27 3.21
N GLY A 7 4.89 -13.38 1.89
CA GLY A 7 5.94 -12.71 1.16
C GLY A 7 5.74 -11.20 1.17
N PRO A 8 6.77 -10.44 0.77
CA PRO A 8 6.71 -8.98 0.66
C PRO A 8 5.47 -8.48 -0.13
N HIS A 9 5.03 -9.26 -1.12
CA HIS A 9 3.84 -8.96 -1.92
C HIS A 9 2.53 -9.00 -1.13
N GLU A 10 2.36 -9.92 -0.18
CA GLU A 10 1.14 -9.98 0.65
C GLU A 10 1.06 -8.77 1.59
N ASN A 11 2.21 -8.36 2.15
CA ASN A 11 2.26 -7.20 3.05
C ASN A 11 2.01 -5.90 2.29
N VAL A 12 2.53 -5.76 1.07
CA VAL A 12 2.19 -4.64 0.19
C VAL A 12 0.69 -4.60 -0.12
N LEU A 13 0.06 -5.74 -0.42
CA LEU A 13 -1.38 -5.80 -0.65
C LEU A 13 -2.20 -5.40 0.58
N LYS A 14 -1.76 -5.76 1.79
CA LYS A 14 -2.39 -5.31 3.04
C LYS A 14 -2.30 -3.79 3.21
N ILE A 15 -1.14 -3.20 2.91
CA ILE A 15 -0.93 -1.74 2.97
C ILE A 15 -1.87 -1.03 1.98
N VAL A 16 -1.89 -1.47 0.72
CA VAL A 16 -2.76 -0.90 -0.32
C VAL A 16 -4.24 -1.10 0.04
N GLY A 17 -4.61 -2.30 0.48
CA GLY A 17 -5.99 -2.62 0.88
C GLY A 17 -6.48 -1.76 2.04
N ARG A 18 -5.62 -1.50 3.03
CA ARG A 18 -5.93 -0.60 4.15
C ARG A 18 -6.16 0.84 3.67
N ALA A 19 -5.33 1.34 2.76
CA ALA A 19 -5.48 2.68 2.18
C ALA A 19 -6.79 2.82 1.40
N VAL A 20 -7.11 1.82 0.57
CA VAL A 20 -8.38 1.77 -0.19
C VAL A 20 -9.58 1.75 0.74
N LEU A 21 -9.58 0.87 1.76
CA LEU A 21 -10.69 0.78 2.72
C LEU A 21 -10.86 2.08 3.51
N THR A 22 -9.77 2.72 3.92
CA THR A 22 -9.80 3.98 4.65
C THR A 22 -10.45 5.08 3.81
N LEU A 23 -10.01 5.26 2.56
CA LEU A 23 -10.61 6.24 1.65
C LEU A 23 -12.09 5.93 1.41
N HIS A 24 -12.44 4.67 1.15
CA HIS A 24 -13.81 4.25 0.89
C HIS A 24 -14.76 4.53 2.06
N VAL A 25 -14.34 4.20 3.29
CA VAL A 25 -15.13 4.46 4.51
C VAL A 25 -15.40 5.95 4.73
N HIS A 26 -14.48 6.82 4.30
CA HIS A 26 -14.64 8.27 4.40
C HIS A 26 -15.37 8.89 3.19
N GLY A 27 -15.82 8.08 2.23
CA GLY A 27 -16.51 8.57 1.02
C GLY A 27 -15.58 9.25 0.02
N GLU A 28 -14.26 9.07 0.15
CA GLU A 28 -13.28 9.64 -0.78
C GLU A 28 -13.24 8.86 -2.09
N SER A 29 -12.93 9.57 -3.19
CA SER A 29 -12.70 8.93 -4.47
C SER A 29 -11.45 8.04 -4.45
N LEU A 30 -11.54 6.87 -5.07
CA LEU A 30 -10.42 5.94 -5.20
C LEU A 30 -9.63 6.27 -6.47
N SER A 31 -8.54 7.02 -6.33
CA SER A 31 -7.53 7.20 -7.37
C SER A 31 -6.18 6.67 -6.91
N ALA A 32 -5.33 6.29 -7.85
CA ALA A 32 -4.00 5.79 -7.55
C ALA A 32 -3.17 6.81 -6.75
N ASP A 33 -3.25 8.09 -7.12
CA ASP A 33 -2.58 9.19 -6.39
C ASP A 33 -3.09 9.35 -4.96
N LYS A 34 -4.41 9.25 -4.74
CA LYS A 34 -4.99 9.35 -3.38
C LYS A 34 -4.59 8.16 -2.52
N ILE A 35 -4.59 6.96 -3.09
CA ILE A 35 -4.14 5.74 -2.39
C ILE A 35 -2.65 5.89 -2.03
N ALA A 36 -1.80 6.33 -2.96
CA ALA A 36 -0.38 6.59 -2.70
C ALA A 36 -0.20 7.64 -1.59
N SER A 37 -0.95 8.74 -1.63
CA SER A 37 -0.93 9.78 -0.59
C SER A 37 -1.35 9.23 0.77
N MET A 38 -2.39 8.40 0.84
CA MET A 38 -2.85 7.78 2.08
C MET A 38 -1.82 6.82 2.66
N ILE A 39 -1.13 6.06 1.81
CA ILE A 39 -0.02 5.20 2.21
C ILE A 39 1.15 6.03 2.76
N GLY A 40 1.41 7.20 2.17
CA GLY A 40 2.38 8.17 2.69
C GLY A 40 2.09 8.59 4.12
N CYS A 41 0.82 8.87 4.46
CA CYS A 41 0.42 9.18 5.83
C CYS A 41 0.73 8.04 6.81
N TYR A 42 0.48 6.78 6.43
CA TYR A 42 0.82 5.64 7.30
C TYR A 42 2.33 5.54 7.58
N ALA A 43 3.16 5.83 6.58
CA ALA A 43 4.61 5.78 6.72
C ALA A 43 5.17 6.90 7.63
N GLU A 44 4.47 8.02 7.75
CA GLU A 44 4.84 9.15 8.60
C GLU A 44 4.32 9.01 10.04
N ASP A 45 3.10 8.47 10.20
CA ASP A 45 2.42 8.40 11.49
C ASP A 45 2.80 7.18 12.35
N GLU A 46 3.26 6.08 11.73
CA GLU A 46 3.54 4.83 12.43
C GLU A 46 5.03 4.66 12.75
N PRO A 47 5.39 4.17 13.96
CA PRO A 47 6.76 3.76 14.24
C PRO A 47 7.12 2.53 13.40
N CYS A 48 7.82 2.77 12.28
CA CYS A 48 8.17 1.74 11.29
C CYS A 48 9.65 1.38 11.36
N ASP A 49 9.94 0.07 11.29
CA ASP A 49 11.30 -0.42 11.10
C ASP A 49 11.78 -0.25 9.64
N GLN A 50 12.99 -0.73 9.34
CA GLN A 50 13.55 -0.57 7.99
C GLN A 50 12.82 -1.41 6.94
N GLU A 51 12.24 -2.55 7.31
CA GLU A 51 11.49 -3.42 6.41
C GLU A 51 10.14 -2.79 6.06
N ASP A 52 9.41 -2.30 7.06
CA ASP A 52 8.14 -1.61 6.89
C ASP A 52 8.28 -0.38 5.98
N ARG A 53 9.34 0.42 6.17
CA ARG A 53 9.63 1.57 5.29
C ARG A 53 9.84 1.15 3.84
N ARG A 54 10.49 0.01 3.59
CA ARG A 54 10.67 -0.53 2.23
C ARG A 54 9.35 -0.99 1.64
N LEU A 55 8.48 -1.61 2.44
CA LEU A 55 7.15 -2.03 2.00
C LEU A 55 6.25 -0.85 1.68
N TYR A 56 6.27 0.22 2.50
CA TYR A 56 5.56 1.47 2.21
C TYR A 56 6.06 2.13 0.92
N ALA A 57 7.37 2.22 0.73
CA ALA A 57 7.97 2.76 -0.50
C ALA A 57 7.56 1.94 -1.73
N LEU A 58 7.57 0.60 -1.63
CA LEU A 58 7.15 -0.28 -2.70
C LEU A 58 5.65 -0.13 -3.03
N ALA A 59 4.80 -0.04 -2.00
CA ALA A 59 3.37 0.19 -2.18
C ALA A 59 3.09 1.53 -2.87
N MET A 60 3.78 2.61 -2.48
CA MET A 60 3.67 3.91 -3.15
C MET A 60 4.20 3.87 -4.59
N GLU A 61 5.29 3.15 -4.88
CA GLU A 61 5.80 3.03 -6.25
C GLU A 61 4.79 2.32 -7.16
N LEU A 62 4.15 1.25 -6.68
CA LEU A 62 3.16 0.50 -7.47
C LEU A 62 1.92 1.33 -7.80
N MET A 63 1.57 2.29 -6.96
CA MET A 63 0.44 3.20 -7.21
C MET A 63 0.84 4.40 -8.07
N SER A 64 2.07 4.90 -7.97
CA SER A 64 2.52 6.15 -8.62
C SER A 64 2.97 6.00 -10.08
N LYS A 65 3.03 4.77 -10.60
CA LYS A 65 3.35 4.52 -12.01
C LYS A 65 2.35 3.49 -12.53
N GLY A 66 1.71 3.76 -13.66
CA GLY A 66 0.81 2.82 -14.35
C GLY A 66 1.41 1.46 -14.77
N LYS A 67 2.54 1.04 -14.17
CA LYS A 67 3.20 -0.27 -14.32
C LYS A 67 2.30 -1.45 -14.01
N TRP A 68 1.26 -1.25 -13.18
CA TRP A 68 0.24 -2.28 -12.96
C TRP A 68 -0.55 -2.59 -14.24
N ALA A 69 -0.78 -1.60 -15.11
CA ALA A 69 -1.49 -1.77 -16.38
C ALA A 69 -0.60 -2.33 -17.51
N GLU A 70 0.73 -2.20 -17.41
CA GLU A 70 1.69 -2.71 -18.41
C GLU A 70 2.08 -4.17 -18.20
N SER A 71 1.69 -4.78 -17.06
CA SER A 71 2.05 -6.16 -16.70
C SER A 71 0.89 -7.16 -16.85
N ALA A 72 -0.22 -6.76 -17.49
CA ALA A 72 -1.43 -7.56 -17.70
C ALA A 72 -1.58 -8.02 -19.16
#